data_AF-A0A8C5AQP3-F1
#
_entry.id   AF-A0A8C5AQP3-F1
#
_cell.length_a   1.000
_cell.length_b   1.000
_cell.length_c   1.000
_cell.angle_alpha   90.00
_cell.angle_beta   90.00
_cell.angle_gamma   90.00
#
_symmetry.space_group_name_H-M   'P 1'
#
loop_
_entity.id
_entity.type
_entity.pdbx_description
1 polymer ?
#
loop_
_entity_poly.entity_id
_entity_poly.type
_entity_poly.pdbx_seq_one_letter_code
_entity_poly.pdbx_strand_id
1 'polypeptide(L)' 'MSAIQNLTSFDPFADATKGDDLVPSGTEDKIHIRIQQRNGRKTLTTVQGIGIDYDKKKLVKAFKKIGIVREDQLKVHGF' A
#
# COMPACT_ATOMS: atom_id res chain seq x y z
N MET A 1 -48.98 -3.33 9.56
CA MET A 1 -47.84 -4.01 8.90
C MET A 1 -46.59 -3.64 9.67
N SER A 2 -46.31 -4.33 10.77
CA SER A 2 -45.15 -4.09 11.64
C SER A 2 -43.92 -4.75 11.02
N ALA A 3 -42.90 -3.97 10.68
CA ALA A 3 -41.66 -4.48 10.12
C ALA A 3 -40.82 -5.18 11.21
N ILE A 4 -40.31 -6.37 10.90
CA ILE A 4 -39.40 -7.15 11.76
C ILE A 4 -38.06 -6.40 11.85
N GLN A 5 -37.73 -5.86 13.02
CA GLN A 5 -36.50 -5.09 13.28
C GLN A 5 -35.21 -5.93 13.32
N ASN A 6 -35.31 -7.26 13.30
CA ASN A 6 -34.19 -8.17 13.56
C ASN A 6 -33.37 -8.59 12.33
N LEU A 7 -33.53 -7.87 11.21
CA LEU A 7 -32.74 -8.04 9.98
C LEU A 7 -31.82 -6.82 9.74
N THR A 8 -31.42 -6.12 10.80
CA THR A 8 -30.32 -5.16 10.66
C THR A 8 -29.04 -5.96 10.46
N SER A 9 -28.39 -5.76 9.30
CA SER A 9 -27.08 -6.34 9.00
C SER A 9 -26.08 -5.85 10.04
N PHE A 10 -25.87 -6.62 11.10
CA PHE A 10 -24.85 -6.35 12.10
C PHE A 10 -23.50 -6.79 11.54
N ASP A 11 -22.68 -5.82 11.15
CA ASP A 11 -21.29 -6.06 10.78
C ASP A 11 -20.42 -6.04 12.05
N PRO A 12 -19.93 -7.21 12.52
CA PRO A 12 -19.12 -7.31 13.73
C PRO A 12 -17.74 -6.63 13.60
N PHE A 13 -17.35 -6.19 12.39
CA PHE A 13 -16.08 -5.52 12.13
C PHE A 13 -16.21 -4.01 11.88
N ALA A 14 -17.43 -3.46 11.97
CA ALA A 14 -17.68 -2.03 11.75
C ALA A 14 -16.95 -1.12 12.75
N ASP A 15 -16.68 -1.58 13.98
CA ASP A 15 -15.92 -0.81 14.96
C ASP A 15 -14.40 -0.99 14.84
N ALA A 16 -13.95 -2.08 14.21
CA ALA A 16 -12.52 -2.33 14.00
C ALA A 16 -11.92 -1.47 12.88
N THR A 17 -12.74 -1.04 11.92
CA THR A 17 -12.35 -0.17 10.82
C THR A 17 -12.26 1.31 11.21
N LYS A 18 -13.01 1.74 12.24
CA LYS A 18 -13.00 3.13 12.75
C LYS A 18 -11.73 3.52 13.50
N GLY A 19 -10.90 2.55 13.89
CA GLY A 19 -9.61 2.80 14.55
C GLY A 19 -8.50 3.25 13.58
N ASP A 20 -8.73 3.15 12.28
CA ASP A 20 -7.78 3.53 11.21
C ASP A 20 -8.07 4.96 10.68
N ASP A 21 -9.16 5.60 11.14
CA ASP A 21 -9.73 6.88 10.65
C ASP A 21 -8.87 8.14 10.91
N LEU A 22 -7.62 8.01 11.37
CA LEU A 22 -6.69 9.16 11.33
C LEU A 22 -6.22 9.46 9.89
N VAL A 23 -6.49 8.58 8.94
CA VAL A 23 -6.26 8.77 7.49
C VAL A 23 -7.49 8.17 6.77
N PRO A 24 -8.07 8.83 5.75
CA PRO A 24 -9.37 8.45 5.20
C PRO A 24 -9.35 7.05 4.61
N SER A 25 -10.13 6.16 5.23
CA SER A 25 -10.40 4.78 4.82
C SER A 25 -10.66 4.68 3.31
N GLY A 26 -9.60 4.34 2.61
CA GLY A 26 -9.58 4.15 1.18
C GLY A 26 -8.45 3.19 0.87
N THR A 27 -8.55 2.45 -0.21
CA THR A 27 -7.54 1.52 -0.70
C THR A 27 -6.13 2.13 -0.95
N GLU A 28 -5.92 3.39 -0.58
CA GLU A 28 -4.70 4.19 -0.67
C GLU A 28 -3.85 4.20 0.63
N ASP A 29 -4.37 3.69 1.76
CA ASP A 29 -3.66 3.74 3.05
C ASP A 29 -2.51 2.73 3.17
N LYS A 30 -2.46 1.72 2.29
CA LYS A 30 -1.49 0.62 2.38
C LYS A 30 -0.38 0.77 1.36
N ILE A 31 0.86 0.85 1.86
CA ILE A 31 2.04 0.71 1.02
C ILE A 31 2.18 -0.78 0.65
N HIS A 32 1.94 -1.09 -0.62
CA HIS A 32 2.13 -2.44 -1.12
C HIS A 32 3.58 -2.63 -1.60
N ILE A 33 4.35 -3.41 -0.86
CA ILE A 33 5.69 -3.85 -1.26
C ILE A 33 5.57 -5.27 -1.82
N ARG A 34 5.96 -5.46 -3.07
CA ARG A 34 5.91 -6.76 -3.76
C ARG A 34 7.26 -7.10 -4.35
N ILE A 35 7.65 -8.37 -4.27
CA ILE A 35 8.85 -8.89 -4.93
C ILE A 35 8.41 -9.71 -6.13
N GLN A 36 9.01 -9.43 -7.28
CA GLN A 36 8.80 -10.16 -8.51
C GLN A 36 10.12 -10.74 -8.98
N GLN A 37 10.12 -11.96 -9.52
CA GLN A 37 11.31 -12.52 -10.14
C GLN A 37 11.38 -12.02 -11.59
N ARG A 38 12.52 -11.43 -11.98
CA ARG A 38 12.72 -10.94 -13.35
C ARG A 38 13.31 -12.05 -14.21
N ASN A 39 14.59 -12.36 -13.99
CA ASN A 39 15.33 -13.40 -14.73
C ASN A 39 16.21 -14.20 -13.77
N GLY A 40 16.05 -15.52 -13.72
CA GLY A 40 16.87 -16.38 -12.85
C GLY A 40 16.86 -15.87 -11.40
N ARG A 41 18.03 -15.57 -10.84
CA ARG A 41 18.15 -15.04 -9.46
C ARG A 41 17.94 -13.53 -9.34
N LYS A 42 17.66 -12.81 -10.43
CA LYS A 42 17.36 -11.37 -10.39
C LYS A 42 15.90 -11.14 -10.00
N THR A 43 15.66 -10.21 -9.08
CA THR A 43 14.31 -9.83 -8.64
C THR A 43 14.03 -8.37 -8.96
N LEU A 44 12.79 -7.95 -8.81
CA LEU A 44 12.33 -6.58 -8.95
C LEU A 44 11.38 -6.33 -7.79
N THR A 45 11.75 -5.42 -6.91
CA THR A 45 10.89 -4.96 -5.83
C THR A 45 10.06 -3.78 -6.34
N THR A 46 8.74 -3.91 -6.24
CA THR A 46 7.79 -2.86 -6.61
C THR A 46 7.13 -2.30 -5.35
N VAL A 47 7.08 -0.97 -5.26
CA VAL A 47 6.40 -0.27 -4.16
C VAL A 47 5.24 0.54 -4.74
N GLN A 48 4.03 0.27 -4.27
CA GLN A 48 2.79 0.96 -4.67
C GLN A 48 2.16 1.62 -3.43
N GLY A 49 1.33 2.65 -3.63
CA GLY A 49 0.67 3.35 -2.52
C GLY A 49 1.56 4.36 -1.81
N ILE A 50 2.58 4.91 -2.47
CA ILE A 50 3.31 6.07 -1.91
C ILE A 50 2.50 7.33 -2.21
N GLY A 51 2.18 8.09 -1.15
CA GLY A 51 1.46 9.36 -1.24
C GLY A 51 2.14 10.36 -2.19
N ILE A 52 1.32 11.22 -2.79
CA ILE A 52 1.75 12.18 -3.82
C ILE A 52 2.66 13.26 -3.23
N ASP A 53 2.54 13.52 -1.93
CA ASP A 53 3.32 14.52 -1.20
C ASP A 53 4.81 14.19 -1.11
N TYR A 54 5.18 12.91 -1.35
CA TYR A 54 6.56 12.45 -1.30
C TYR A 54 7.23 12.48 -2.68
N ASP A 55 8.45 13.03 -2.73
CA ASP A 55 9.28 13.01 -3.94
C ASP A 55 9.87 11.60 -4.19
N LYS A 56 9.18 10.83 -5.03
CA LYS A 56 9.56 9.48 -5.44
C LYS A 56 10.98 9.41 -6.04
N LYS A 57 11.45 10.46 -6.74
CA LYS A 57 12.82 10.48 -7.32
C LYS A 57 13.88 10.52 -6.23
N LYS A 58 13.68 11.37 -5.22
CA LYS A 58 14.62 11.49 -4.09
C LYS A 58 14.66 10.21 -3.27
N LEU A 59 13.52 9.58 -3.05
CA LEU A 59 13.39 8.31 -2.34
C LEU A 59 14.16 7.18 -3.04
N VAL A 60 13.96 7.02 -4.35
CA VAL A 60 14.73 6.04 -5.15
C VAL A 60 16.22 6.33 -5.11
N LYS A 61 16.65 7.60 -5.20
CA LYS A 61 18.07 7.97 -5.10
C LYS A 61 18.65 7.65 -3.72
N ALA A 62 17.92 7.88 -2.65
CA ALA A 62 18.35 7.57 -1.29
C ALA A 62 18.58 6.07 -1.11
N PHE A 63 17.63 5.23 -1.53
CA PHE A 63 17.78 3.77 -1.45
C PHE A 63 18.94 3.22 -2.28
N LYS A 64 19.21 3.82 -3.45
CA LYS A 64 20.39 3.50 -4.26
C LYS A 64 21.68 3.90 -3.55
N LYS A 65 21.73 5.10 -2.95
CA LYS A 65 22.93 5.64 -2.28
C LYS A 65 23.32 4.83 -1.04
N ILE A 66 22.34 4.33 -0.29
CA ILE A 66 22.57 3.46 0.89
C ILE A 66 23.04 2.06 0.47
N GLY A 67 22.90 1.69 -0.82
CA GLY A 67 23.35 0.40 -1.35
C GLY A 67 22.37 -0.75 -1.13
N ILE A 68 21.15 -0.46 -0.65
CA ILE A 68 20.11 -1.46 -0.40
C ILE A 68 19.63 -2.07 -1.72
N VAL A 69 19.55 -1.27 -2.79
CA VAL A 69 18.98 -1.72 -4.07
C VAL A 69 19.77 -1.19 -5.27
N ARG A 70 19.94 -2.06 -6.29
CA ARG A 70 20.55 -1.71 -7.58
C ARG A 70 19.51 -1.08 -8.51
N GLU A 71 19.95 -0.37 -9.55
CA GLU A 71 19.06 0.38 -10.44
C GLU A 71 18.01 -0.47 -11.14
N ASP A 72 18.33 -1.73 -11.45
CA ASP A 72 17.46 -2.67 -12.13
C ASP A 72 16.56 -3.48 -11.18
N GLN A 73 16.65 -3.25 -9.87
CA GLN A 73 16.00 -4.04 -8.82
C GLN A 73 14.88 -3.30 -8.06
N LEU A 74 14.70 -1.98 -8.24
CA LEU A 74 13.62 -1.20 -7.59
C LEU A 74 12.77 -0.46 -8.61
N LYS A 75 11.44 -0.56 -8.47
CA LYS A 75 10.48 0.27 -9.21
C LYS A 75 9.41 0.83 -8.27
N VAL A 76 9.27 2.15 -8.26
CA VAL A 76 8.18 2.82 -7.53
C VAL A 76 7.05 3.07 -8.52
N HIS A 77 5.81 2.74 -8.13
CA HIS A 77 4.65 2.91 -8.99
C HIS A 77 4.24 4.40 -9.09
N GLY A 78 3.86 4.83 -10.29
CA GLY A 78 3.60 6.25 -10.60
C GLY A 78 4.89 7.09 -10.70
N PHE A 79 5.98 6.47 -11.15
CA PHE A 79 7.22 7.11 -11.60
C PHE A 79 7.60 6.59 -12.99
#